data_AF-A0A813G1T8-F1
#
_entry.id   AF-A0A813G1T8-F1
#
_cell.length_a   1.000
_cell.length_b   1.000
_cell.length_c   1.000
_cell.angle_alpha   90.00
_cell.angle_beta   90.00
_cell.angle_gamma   90.00
#
_symmetry.space_group_name_H-M   'P 1'
#
loop_
_entity.id
_entity.type
_entity.pdbx_description
1 polymer ?
#
loop_
_entity_poly.entity_id
_entity_poly.type
_entity_poly.pdbx_seq_one_letter_code
_entity_poly.pdbx_strand_id
1 'polypeptide(L)'
;CQGMGGLLGAGIGAQGATQSMAPSGPARCLLLRPHCRIGVIADVQWCDIEDGWNYKKTERRAYRGALQAFRRASSWWNDGPDLAVVAQLGDLIDGQCARLGLTATCFDRAREVLDTIRAPTVLNLIGNHELYNFSFDALAEQLNTRRGGLDYYSHSPAPGLRLLVLNGYELSVIGRERGDERYEGALKLLKANNPNDVEQPGDFTKGLV
;
A
#
# COMPACT_ATOMS: atom_id res chain seq x y z
N CYS A 1 18.00 77.71 20.65
CA CYS A 1 16.97 76.90 21.31
C CYS A 1 15.59 77.43 20.91
N GLN A 2 14.79 76.83 20.04
CA GLN A 2 14.88 75.70 19.09
C GLN A 2 13.41 75.26 18.92
N GLY A 3 12.73 75.23 17.78
CA GLY A 3 12.85 75.80 16.43
C GLY A 3 11.44 75.60 15.82
N MET A 4 10.82 76.67 15.30
CA MET A 4 10.36 76.83 13.90
C MET A 4 9.73 75.59 13.27
N GLY A 5 8.58 75.61 12.60
CA GLY A 5 7.76 76.65 11.97
C GLY A 5 6.81 75.87 11.03
N GLY A 6 5.54 76.24 10.91
CA GLY A 6 5.11 77.11 9.81
C GLY A 6 3.74 76.66 9.32
N LEU A 7 2.80 77.60 9.33
CA LEU A 7 1.54 77.55 8.60
C LEU A 7 1.84 77.85 7.12
N LEU A 8 1.18 77.19 6.17
CA LEU A 8 0.70 77.77 4.90
C LEU A 8 -0.14 76.73 4.15
N GLY A 9 -1.30 77.15 3.66
CA GLY A 9 -2.33 76.29 3.06
C GLY A 9 -2.40 76.32 1.53
N ALA A 10 -3.28 75.47 1.01
CA ALA A 10 -4.01 75.46 -0.27
C ALA A 10 -4.64 74.04 -0.35
N GLY A 11 -5.86 73.73 -0.75
CA GLY A 11 -6.85 74.38 -1.59
C GLY A 11 -7.55 73.25 -2.38
N ILE A 12 -8.80 72.95 -2.01
CA ILE A 12 -9.96 72.49 -2.81
C ILE A 12 -9.84 71.32 -3.82
N GLY A 13 -10.61 70.24 -3.55
CA GLY A 13 -11.47 69.47 -4.50
C GLY A 13 -10.80 68.55 -5.55
N ALA A 14 -11.34 67.39 -5.97
CA ALA A 14 -12.65 66.76 -5.76
C ALA A 14 -12.60 65.25 -6.06
N GLN A 15 -13.41 64.51 -5.29
CA GLN A 15 -14.23 63.32 -5.59
C GLN A 15 -13.68 62.11 -6.37
N GLY A 16 -13.73 60.96 -5.69
CA GLY A 16 -13.76 59.60 -6.22
C GLY A 16 -14.04 58.58 -5.12
N ALA A 17 -15.25 58.60 -4.54
CA ALA A 17 -15.79 57.52 -3.70
C ALA A 17 -16.03 56.27 -4.58
N THR A 18 -15.79 55.02 -4.20
CA THR A 18 -15.41 54.36 -2.95
C THR A 18 -14.77 53.03 -3.35
N GLN A 19 -13.47 52.85 -3.13
CA GLN A 19 -12.94 51.50 -2.96
C GLN A 19 -13.33 51.06 -1.55
N SER A 20 -14.28 50.15 -1.45
CA SER A 20 -14.44 49.38 -0.22
C SER A 20 -13.18 48.52 -0.09
N MET A 21 -12.18 49.05 0.62
CA MET A 21 -11.15 48.22 1.22
C MET A 21 -11.82 47.42 2.32
N ALA A 22 -12.37 46.26 1.94
CA ALA A 22 -12.63 45.20 2.89
C ALA A 22 -11.30 44.90 3.61
N PRO A 23 -11.30 44.78 4.95
CA PRO A 23 -10.08 44.46 5.67
C PRO A 23 -9.56 43.13 5.12
N SER A 24 -8.26 43.11 4.79
CA SER A 24 -7.50 41.92 4.44
C SER A 24 -7.58 40.94 5.61
N GLY A 25 -8.64 40.12 5.62
CA GLY A 25 -8.78 39.00 6.53
C GLY A 25 -7.62 38.03 6.33
N PRO A 26 -7.25 37.25 7.36
CA PRO A 26 -6.20 36.26 7.22
C PRO A 26 -6.54 35.36 6.04
N ALA A 27 -5.56 35.14 5.16
CA ALA A 27 -5.70 34.26 4.00
C ALA A 27 -6.37 32.96 4.50
N ARG A 28 -7.62 32.75 4.10
CA ARG A 28 -8.30 31.48 4.31
C ARG A 28 -7.43 30.47 3.57
N CYS A 29 -6.65 29.71 4.32
CA CYS A 29 -6.12 28.44 3.86
C CYS A 29 -7.39 27.63 3.53
N LEU A 30 -7.79 27.66 2.25
CA LEU A 30 -8.83 26.80 1.73
C LEU A 30 -8.30 25.39 1.97
N LEU A 31 -8.76 24.77 3.07
CA LEU A 31 -8.53 23.36 3.36
C LEU A 31 -9.13 22.59 2.19
N LEU A 32 -8.32 22.34 1.15
CA LEU A 32 -8.71 21.55 0.00
C LEU A 32 -9.10 20.17 0.55
N ARG A 33 -10.36 19.82 0.39
CA ARG A 33 -10.82 18.47 0.74
C ARG A 33 -10.16 17.50 -0.24
N PRO A 34 -9.56 16.39 0.23
CA PRO A 34 -8.98 15.42 -0.67
C PRO A 34 -10.08 14.82 -1.54
N HIS A 35 -9.75 14.57 -2.81
CA HIS A 35 -10.66 13.97 -3.79
C HIS A 35 -11.08 12.55 -3.39
N CYS A 36 -10.15 11.78 -2.85
CA CYS A 36 -10.39 10.50 -2.19
C CYS A 36 -9.30 10.23 -1.15
N ARG A 37 -9.54 9.29 -0.24
CA ARG A 37 -8.55 8.76 0.70
C ARG A 37 -8.37 7.28 0.44
N ILE A 38 -7.11 6.84 0.49
CA ILE A 38 -6.72 5.45 0.24
C ILE A 38 -5.90 5.00 1.43
N GLY A 39 -6.31 3.90 2.07
CA GLY A 39 -5.47 3.21 3.03
C GLY A 39 -4.51 2.29 2.30
N VAL A 40 -3.26 2.19 2.75
CA VAL A 40 -2.25 1.33 2.14
C VAL A 40 -1.52 0.58 3.23
N ILE A 41 -1.34 -0.72 3.03
CA ILE A 41 -0.47 -1.58 3.85
C ILE A 41 0.23 -2.60 2.96
N ALA A 42 1.46 -2.94 3.31
CA ALA A 42 2.30 -3.89 2.58
C ALA A 42 3.09 -4.73 3.59
N ASP A 43 3.50 -5.92 3.18
CA ASP A 43 4.48 -6.74 3.89
C ASP A 43 4.15 -6.90 5.38
N VAL A 44 2.87 -7.19 5.69
CA VAL A 44 2.47 -7.48 7.06
C VAL A 44 3.24 -8.70 7.56
N GLN A 45 3.43 -9.72 6.70
CA GLN A 45 4.27 -10.90 6.95
C GLN A 45 4.07 -11.44 8.37
N TRP A 46 2.82 -11.55 8.81
CA TRP A 46 2.50 -12.05 10.16
C TRP A 46 2.77 -13.56 10.24
N CYS A 47 3.32 -13.99 11.37
CA CYS A 47 3.42 -15.39 11.78
C CYS A 47 3.49 -15.45 13.31
N ASP A 48 2.91 -16.49 13.93
CA ASP A 48 2.94 -16.65 15.39
C ASP A 48 4.25 -17.28 15.88
N ILE A 49 5.36 -16.58 15.65
CA ILE A 49 6.70 -16.99 16.08
C ILE A 49 7.43 -15.82 16.73
N GLU A 50 8.52 -16.12 17.43
CA GLU A 50 9.44 -15.10 17.93
C GLU A 50 10.03 -14.26 16.79
N ASP A 51 10.39 -13.03 17.10
CA ASP A 51 11.07 -12.13 16.19
C ASP A 51 12.29 -12.82 15.56
N GLY A 52 12.45 -12.59 14.26
CA GLY A 52 13.55 -13.15 13.49
C GLY A 52 14.28 -12.09 12.69
N TRP A 53 14.86 -12.55 11.58
CA TRP A 53 15.62 -11.72 10.67
C TRP A 53 15.23 -12.03 9.24
N ASN A 54 15.45 -11.07 8.34
CA ASN A 54 15.43 -11.33 6.91
C ASN A 54 16.55 -12.32 6.53
N TYR A 55 16.51 -12.83 5.29
CA TYR A 55 17.46 -13.83 4.80
C TYR A 55 18.93 -13.40 4.98
N LYS A 56 19.24 -12.13 4.70
CA LYS A 56 20.60 -11.56 4.80
C LYS A 56 21.02 -11.22 6.24
N LYS A 57 20.14 -11.43 7.22
CA LYS A 57 20.32 -11.03 8.63
C LYS A 57 20.68 -9.56 8.83
N THR A 58 20.19 -8.69 7.95
CA THR A 58 20.42 -7.24 8.01
C THR A 58 19.25 -6.50 8.66
N GLU A 59 18.04 -7.07 8.61
CA GLU A 59 16.83 -6.44 9.13
C GLU A 59 16.06 -7.40 10.02
N ARG A 60 15.55 -6.87 11.13
CA ARG A 60 14.75 -7.62 12.09
C ARG A 60 13.31 -7.74 11.57
N ARG A 61 12.76 -8.95 11.64
CA ARG A 61 11.35 -9.24 11.36
C ARG A 61 10.59 -9.40 12.67
N ALA A 62 9.72 -8.44 12.97
CA ALA A 62 8.89 -8.44 14.17
C ALA A 62 7.53 -9.11 13.90
N TYR A 63 7.53 -10.43 13.67
CA TYR A 63 6.36 -11.16 13.16
C TYR A 63 5.09 -10.88 13.97
N ARG A 64 5.15 -11.01 15.30
CA ARG A 64 3.97 -10.73 16.13
C ARG A 64 3.60 -9.26 16.19
N GLY A 65 4.61 -8.40 16.20
CA GLY A 65 4.44 -6.95 16.15
C GLY A 65 3.72 -6.50 14.88
N ALA A 66 3.93 -7.18 13.76
CA ALA A 66 3.35 -6.81 12.48
C ALA A 66 1.82 -6.97 12.45
N LEU A 67 1.27 -8.05 13.02
CA LEU A 67 -0.18 -8.18 13.16
C LEU A 67 -0.77 -7.11 14.09
N GLN A 68 -0.05 -6.74 15.15
CA GLN A 68 -0.48 -5.63 16.02
C GLN A 68 -0.44 -4.29 15.28
N ALA A 69 0.56 -4.07 14.43
CA ALA A 69 0.61 -2.90 13.56
C ALA A 69 -0.56 -2.88 12.58
N PHE A 70 -0.89 -4.02 11.98
CA PHE A 70 -2.04 -4.14 11.08
C PHE A 70 -3.37 -3.84 11.80
N ARG A 71 -3.58 -4.35 13.01
CA ARG A 71 -4.75 -3.99 13.83
C ARG A 71 -4.87 -2.50 14.10
N ARG A 72 -3.75 -1.86 14.46
CA ARG A 72 -3.73 -0.40 14.70
C ARG A 72 -4.02 0.39 13.42
N ALA A 73 -3.49 -0.05 12.27
CA ALA A 73 -3.79 0.56 10.99
C ALA A 73 -5.29 0.47 10.66
N SER A 74 -5.88 -0.73 10.81
CA SER A 74 -7.33 -0.92 10.61
C SER A 74 -8.16 -0.04 11.54
N SER A 75 -7.86 -0.01 12.85
CA SER A 75 -8.55 0.86 13.81
C SER A 75 -8.45 2.33 13.41
N TRP A 76 -7.24 2.81 13.09
CA TRP A 76 -7.02 4.19 12.71
C TRP A 76 -7.80 4.59 11.44
N TRP A 77 -7.87 3.71 10.45
CA TRP A 77 -8.70 3.93 9.26
C TRP A 77 -10.19 4.00 9.59
N ASN A 78 -10.66 3.14 10.49
CA ASN A 78 -12.07 3.06 10.87
C ASN A 78 -12.54 4.20 11.79
N ASP A 79 -11.62 4.76 12.57
CA ASP A 79 -11.87 5.89 13.49
C ASP A 79 -11.68 7.25 12.78
N GLY A 80 -10.97 7.25 11.65
CA GLY A 80 -10.69 8.43 10.83
C GLY A 80 -11.79 8.76 9.81
N PRO A 81 -11.51 9.71 8.90
CA PRO A 81 -12.40 10.00 7.78
C PRO A 81 -12.51 8.82 6.81
N ASP A 82 -13.68 8.67 6.19
CA ASP A 82 -13.95 7.58 5.25
C ASP A 82 -12.87 7.42 4.17
N LEU A 83 -12.47 6.17 3.97
CA LEU A 83 -11.60 5.74 2.89
C LEU A 83 -12.44 5.25 1.72
N ALA A 84 -12.04 5.61 0.50
CA ALA A 84 -12.66 5.09 -0.71
C ALA A 84 -12.24 3.64 -0.96
N VAL A 85 -11.02 3.27 -0.56
CA VAL A 85 -10.45 1.94 -0.77
C VAL A 85 -9.27 1.72 0.19
N VAL A 86 -9.01 0.47 0.55
CA VAL A 86 -7.74 0.02 1.14
C VAL A 86 -7.00 -0.87 0.15
N ALA A 87 -5.71 -0.64 -0.03
CA ALA A 87 -4.83 -1.52 -0.80
C ALA A 87 -3.92 -2.29 0.16
N GLN A 88 -4.11 -3.60 0.23
CA GLN A 88 -3.16 -4.54 0.77
C GLN A 88 -2.24 -4.95 -0.39
N LEU A 89 -0.93 -4.70 -0.26
CA LEU A 89 0.02 -4.79 -1.38
C LEU A 89 0.75 -6.14 -1.49
N GLY A 90 0.20 -7.22 -0.94
CA GLY A 90 0.85 -8.52 -0.85
C GLY A 90 1.58 -8.76 0.48
N ASP A 91 1.98 -10.00 0.66
CA ASP A 91 2.67 -10.56 1.80
C ASP A 91 1.94 -10.32 3.14
N LEU A 92 0.67 -10.74 3.22
CA LEU A 92 -0.18 -10.62 4.41
C LEU A 92 0.31 -11.51 5.56
N ILE A 93 0.65 -12.76 5.26
CA ILE A 93 1.22 -13.73 6.21
C ILE A 93 2.60 -14.18 5.71
N ASP A 94 3.49 -14.53 6.63
CA ASP A 94 4.84 -14.96 6.26
C ASP A 94 4.87 -16.42 5.73
N GLY A 95 5.91 -16.78 4.98
CA GLY A 95 6.12 -18.12 4.42
C GLY A 95 6.52 -19.12 5.51
N GLN A 96 6.96 -18.61 6.66
CA GLN A 96 7.13 -19.40 7.88
C GLN A 96 5.82 -20.07 8.31
N CYS A 97 4.65 -19.48 8.01
CA CYS A 97 3.37 -20.14 8.28
C CYS A 97 3.26 -21.46 7.51
N ALA A 98 3.53 -21.47 6.20
CA ALA A 98 3.59 -22.71 5.41
C ALA A 98 4.64 -23.69 5.95
N ARG A 99 5.87 -23.21 6.23
CA ARG A 99 6.97 -24.07 6.72
C ARG A 99 6.65 -24.77 8.05
N LEU A 100 5.81 -24.14 8.88
CA LEU A 100 5.41 -24.65 10.19
C LEU A 100 4.04 -25.32 10.19
N GLY A 101 3.36 -25.42 9.05
CA GLY A 101 2.00 -25.97 8.96
C GLY A 101 0.93 -25.08 9.62
N LEU A 102 1.17 -23.77 9.69
CA LEU A 102 0.32 -22.76 10.33
C LEU A 102 -0.43 -21.87 9.33
N THR A 103 -0.41 -22.16 8.02
CA THR A 103 -1.03 -21.32 6.98
C THR A 103 -2.47 -20.92 7.33
N ALA A 104 -3.32 -21.90 7.65
CA ALA A 104 -4.74 -21.64 7.93
C ALA A 104 -4.92 -20.74 9.16
N THR A 105 -4.26 -21.06 10.28
CA THR A 105 -4.39 -20.29 11.52
C THR A 105 -3.78 -18.89 11.41
N CYS A 106 -2.65 -18.74 10.73
CA CYS A 106 -2.06 -17.44 10.42
C CYS A 106 -3.03 -16.60 9.57
N PHE A 107 -3.61 -17.20 8.54
CA PHE A 107 -4.51 -16.54 7.61
C PHE A 107 -5.80 -16.11 8.28
N ASP A 108 -6.46 -17.00 9.03
CA ASP A 108 -7.69 -16.69 9.76
C ASP A 108 -7.48 -15.46 10.65
N ARG A 109 -6.35 -15.40 11.36
CA ARG A 109 -6.04 -14.28 12.26
C ARG A 109 -5.77 -12.97 11.54
N ALA A 110 -5.15 -13.01 10.36
CA ALA A 110 -4.97 -11.82 9.53
C ALA A 110 -6.29 -11.41 8.85
N ARG A 111 -7.11 -12.39 8.46
CA ARG A 111 -8.42 -12.20 7.85
C ARG A 111 -9.40 -11.54 8.79
N GLU A 112 -9.41 -11.92 10.06
CA GLU A 112 -10.18 -11.23 11.10
C GLU A 112 -9.89 -9.72 11.12
N VAL A 113 -8.64 -9.30 10.89
CA VAL A 113 -8.29 -7.88 10.83
C VAL A 113 -8.78 -7.25 9.52
N LEU A 114 -8.61 -7.92 8.38
CA LEU A 114 -9.17 -7.45 7.10
C LEU A 114 -10.68 -7.21 7.18
N ASP A 115 -11.42 -8.13 7.81
CA ASP A 115 -12.87 -8.05 7.93
C ASP A 115 -13.33 -6.90 8.86
N THR A 116 -12.43 -6.33 9.66
CA THR A 116 -12.75 -5.11 10.44
C THR A 116 -12.71 -3.83 9.61
N ILE A 117 -12.08 -3.82 8.43
CA ILE A 117 -11.88 -2.61 7.62
C ILE A 117 -13.23 -2.13 7.06
N ARG A 118 -13.62 -0.89 7.38
CA ARG A 118 -14.90 -0.30 6.95
C ARG A 118 -14.88 0.31 5.55
N ALA A 119 -13.71 0.42 4.91
CA ALA A 119 -13.62 0.89 3.54
C ALA A 119 -14.48 0.00 2.62
N PRO A 120 -15.19 0.58 1.62
CA PRO A 120 -16.14 -0.18 0.80
C PRO A 120 -15.46 -1.20 -0.11
N THR A 121 -14.14 -1.13 -0.27
CA THR A 121 -13.36 -2.09 -1.04
C THR A 121 -11.98 -2.25 -0.41
N VAL A 122 -11.53 -3.50 -0.30
CA VAL A 122 -10.14 -3.86 -0.05
C VAL A 122 -9.59 -4.53 -1.31
N LEU A 123 -8.50 -4.00 -1.84
CA LEU A 123 -7.75 -4.57 -2.96
C LEU A 123 -6.61 -5.39 -2.37
N ASN A 124 -6.65 -6.72 -2.55
CA ASN A 124 -5.59 -7.61 -2.11
C ASN A 124 -4.70 -7.96 -3.31
N LEU A 125 -3.41 -7.68 -3.19
CA LEU A 125 -2.41 -8.04 -4.18
C LEU A 125 -1.73 -9.35 -3.78
N ILE A 126 -1.09 -9.98 -4.77
CA ILE A 126 -0.37 -11.24 -4.59
C ILE A 126 1.12 -10.90 -4.46
N GLY A 127 1.68 -11.22 -3.30
CA GLY A 127 3.11 -11.25 -3.02
C GLY A 127 3.68 -12.67 -3.13
N ASN A 128 4.99 -12.82 -2.96
CA ASN A 128 5.62 -14.15 -2.96
C ASN A 128 5.19 -14.96 -1.74
N HIS A 129 4.94 -14.30 -0.60
CA HIS A 129 4.53 -15.00 0.60
C HIS A 129 3.09 -15.53 0.52
N GLU A 130 2.21 -14.92 -0.28
CA GLU A 130 0.95 -15.57 -0.66
C GLU A 130 1.22 -16.89 -1.40
N LEU A 131 2.13 -16.89 -2.37
CA LEU A 131 2.44 -18.08 -3.20
C LEU A 131 3.27 -19.14 -2.48
N TYR A 132 3.88 -18.81 -1.34
CA TYR A 132 4.45 -19.80 -0.42
C TYR A 132 3.39 -20.53 0.39
N ASN A 133 2.22 -19.90 0.60
CA ASN A 133 1.17 -20.39 1.47
C ASN A 133 -0.03 -20.97 0.70
N PHE A 134 -0.32 -20.47 -0.50
CA PHE A 134 -1.56 -20.73 -1.23
C PHE A 134 -1.33 -20.94 -2.73
N SER A 135 -2.24 -21.67 -3.36
CA SER A 135 -2.38 -21.66 -4.82
C SER A 135 -3.09 -20.39 -5.28
N PHE A 136 -2.97 -20.04 -6.56
CA PHE A 136 -3.71 -18.90 -7.12
C PHE A 136 -5.23 -19.05 -6.98
N ASP A 137 -5.77 -20.26 -7.07
CA ASP A 137 -7.20 -20.50 -6.94
C ASP A 137 -7.67 -20.29 -5.50
N ALA A 138 -6.89 -20.74 -4.51
CA ALA A 138 -7.16 -20.45 -3.11
C ALA A 138 -7.10 -18.95 -2.82
N LEU A 139 -6.15 -18.21 -3.41
CA LEU A 139 -6.08 -16.75 -3.28
C LEU A 139 -7.27 -16.05 -3.93
N ALA A 140 -7.73 -16.54 -5.08
CA ALA A 140 -8.89 -15.99 -5.75
C ALA A 140 -10.15 -16.15 -4.90
N GLU A 141 -10.34 -17.31 -4.26
CA GLU A 141 -11.46 -17.59 -3.36
C GLU A 141 -11.36 -16.80 -2.05
N GLN A 142 -10.19 -16.82 -1.41
CA GLN A 142 -10.03 -16.29 -0.06
C GLN A 142 -9.82 -14.78 -0.03
N LEU A 143 -9.15 -14.19 -1.02
CA LEU A 143 -8.79 -12.76 -1.03
C LEU A 143 -9.40 -11.99 -2.20
N ASN A 144 -10.23 -12.60 -3.03
CA ASN A 144 -10.83 -11.96 -4.22
C ASN A 144 -9.76 -11.31 -5.13
N THR A 145 -8.62 -12.00 -5.31
CA THR A 145 -7.51 -11.51 -6.14
C THR A 145 -7.84 -11.54 -7.63
N ARG A 146 -8.92 -12.20 -8.04
CA ARG A 146 -9.39 -12.26 -9.43
C ARG A 146 -10.69 -11.48 -9.65
N ARG A 147 -10.82 -10.84 -10.81
CA ARG A 147 -12.07 -10.24 -11.31
C ARG A 147 -12.30 -10.63 -12.75
N GLY A 148 -13.49 -11.13 -13.07
CA GLY A 148 -13.82 -11.58 -14.43
C GLY A 148 -12.90 -12.69 -14.95
N GLY A 149 -12.39 -13.54 -14.06
CA GLY A 149 -11.45 -14.62 -14.41
C GLY A 149 -9.98 -14.20 -14.54
N LEU A 150 -9.66 -12.91 -14.42
CA LEU A 150 -8.30 -12.38 -14.51
C LEU A 150 -7.74 -12.04 -13.12
N ASP A 151 -6.46 -12.30 -12.90
CA ASP A 151 -5.70 -11.96 -11.68
C ASP A 151 -5.02 -10.57 -11.75
N TYR A 152 -5.34 -9.82 -12.80
CA TYR A 152 -5.10 -8.39 -12.92
C TYR A 152 -6.39 -7.69 -13.31
N TYR A 153 -6.59 -6.47 -12.82
CA TYR A 153 -7.81 -5.71 -13.08
C TYR A 153 -7.60 -4.23 -12.76
N SER A 154 -8.65 -3.43 -12.95
CA SER A 154 -8.64 -2.04 -12.51
C SER A 154 -9.79 -1.74 -11.56
N HIS A 155 -9.60 -0.75 -10.69
CA HIS A 155 -10.62 -0.23 -9.78
C HIS A 155 -10.63 1.30 -9.84
N SER A 156 -11.81 1.91 -9.82
CA SER A 156 -11.95 3.37 -9.89
C SER A 156 -12.57 3.88 -8.58
N PRO A 157 -11.76 4.25 -7.57
CA PRO A 157 -12.27 4.63 -6.25
C PRO A 157 -12.90 6.03 -6.21
N ALA A 158 -12.64 6.86 -7.22
CA ALA A 158 -13.22 8.18 -7.38
C ALA A 158 -13.17 8.63 -8.86
N PRO A 159 -14.01 9.61 -9.28
CA PRO A 159 -13.99 10.12 -10.64
C PRO A 159 -12.60 10.61 -11.07
N GLY A 160 -12.11 10.20 -12.23
CA GLY A 160 -10.79 10.61 -12.72
C GLY A 160 -9.59 9.91 -12.07
N LEU A 161 -9.81 8.94 -11.17
CA LEU A 161 -8.74 8.07 -10.65
C LEU A 161 -9.01 6.61 -11.00
N ARG A 162 -7.98 5.93 -11.54
CA ARG A 162 -7.98 4.50 -11.82
C ARG A 162 -6.76 3.84 -11.22
N LEU A 163 -6.99 2.85 -10.38
CA LEU A 163 -5.97 1.98 -9.82
C LEU A 163 -5.87 0.73 -10.70
N LEU A 164 -4.64 0.35 -11.05
CA LEU A 164 -4.34 -0.90 -11.73
C LEU A 164 -3.80 -1.89 -10.69
N VAL A 165 -4.46 -3.04 -10.57
CA VAL A 165 -4.03 -4.15 -9.75
C VAL A 165 -3.40 -5.16 -10.69
N LEU A 166 -2.10 -5.38 -10.53
CA LEU A 166 -1.30 -6.27 -11.39
C LEU A 166 -0.90 -7.51 -10.61
N ASN A 167 -0.84 -8.66 -11.30
CA ASN A 167 -0.21 -9.85 -10.77
C ASN A 167 1.30 -9.82 -11.09
N GLY A 168 2.11 -9.39 -10.11
CA GLY A 168 3.57 -9.40 -10.24
C GLY A 168 4.19 -10.79 -10.41
N TYR A 169 3.40 -11.85 -10.20
CA TYR A 169 3.78 -13.25 -10.32
C TYR A 169 3.09 -13.95 -11.49
N GLU A 170 2.58 -13.21 -12.48
CA GLU A 170 1.99 -13.81 -13.68
C GLU A 170 2.99 -14.77 -14.37
N LEU A 171 4.22 -14.32 -14.57
CA LEU A 171 5.36 -15.12 -14.99
C LEU A 171 6.25 -15.42 -13.79
N SER A 172 6.10 -16.60 -13.19
CA SER A 172 6.85 -17.00 -12.01
C SER A 172 7.08 -18.50 -11.92
N VAL A 173 8.17 -18.87 -11.22
CA VAL A 173 8.48 -20.25 -10.83
C VAL A 173 7.86 -20.66 -9.49
N ILE A 174 7.21 -19.72 -8.79
CA ILE A 174 6.42 -20.00 -7.58
C ILE A 174 4.94 -19.85 -7.87
N GLY A 175 4.10 -20.62 -7.18
CA GLY A 175 2.64 -20.59 -7.36
C GLY A 175 2.11 -21.25 -8.64
N ARG A 176 2.98 -21.83 -9.48
CA ARG A 176 2.61 -22.56 -10.71
C ARG A 176 3.24 -23.94 -10.75
N GLU A 177 2.56 -24.86 -11.42
CA GLU A 177 3.04 -26.23 -11.63
C GLU A 177 4.01 -26.32 -12.82
N ARG A 178 4.86 -27.35 -12.80
CA ARG A 178 5.72 -27.68 -13.96
C ARG A 178 4.85 -28.06 -15.16
N GLY A 179 5.29 -27.65 -16.35
CA GLY A 179 4.52 -27.83 -17.58
C GLY A 179 3.54 -26.69 -17.90
N ASP A 180 3.28 -25.75 -16.97
CA ASP A 180 2.63 -24.48 -17.32
C ASP A 180 3.61 -23.64 -18.16
N GLU A 181 3.16 -23.13 -19.31
CA GLU A 181 3.99 -22.32 -20.22
C GLU A 181 4.59 -21.09 -19.53
N ARG A 182 3.88 -20.50 -18.55
CA ARG A 182 4.36 -19.35 -17.78
C ARG A 182 5.44 -19.76 -16.79
N TYR A 183 5.32 -20.95 -16.19
CA TYR A 183 6.36 -21.52 -15.32
C TYR A 183 7.63 -21.76 -16.14
N GLU A 184 7.52 -22.47 -17.28
CA GLU A 184 8.67 -22.79 -18.12
C GLU A 184 9.33 -21.52 -18.70
N GLY A 185 8.51 -20.54 -19.10
CA GLY A 185 8.97 -19.23 -19.53
C GLY A 185 9.74 -18.48 -18.44
N ALA A 186 9.20 -18.45 -17.22
CA ALA A 186 9.86 -17.82 -16.07
C ALA A 186 11.16 -18.55 -15.69
N LEU A 187 11.16 -19.89 -15.68
CA LEU A 187 12.35 -20.69 -15.39
C LEU A 187 13.46 -20.45 -16.42
N LYS A 188 13.10 -20.41 -17.71
CA LYS A 188 14.05 -20.07 -18.78
C LYS A 188 14.63 -18.67 -18.60
N LEU A 189 13.80 -17.68 -18.28
CA LEU A 189 14.25 -16.31 -18.04
C LEU A 189 15.20 -16.23 -16.84
N LEU A 190 14.86 -16.89 -15.73
CA LEU A 190 15.70 -16.93 -14.54
C LEU A 190 17.03 -17.62 -14.82
N LYS A 191 17.05 -18.79 -15.45
CA LYS A 191 18.29 -19.50 -15.80
C LYS A 191 19.21 -18.70 -16.75
N ALA A 192 18.63 -17.85 -17.60
CA ALA A 192 19.40 -17.01 -18.50
C ALA A 192 20.06 -15.80 -17.79
N ASN A 193 19.54 -15.36 -16.65
CA ASN A 193 19.95 -14.12 -15.98
C ASN A 193 20.46 -14.30 -14.54
N ASN A 194 20.21 -15.45 -13.93
CA ASN A 194 20.62 -15.77 -12.57
C ASN A 194 21.56 -16.99 -12.59
N PRO A 195 22.82 -16.85 -12.14
CA PRO A 195 23.78 -17.96 -12.14
C PRO A 195 23.48 -19.02 -11.06
N ASN A 196 22.53 -18.76 -10.15
CA ASN A 196 22.14 -19.70 -9.10
C ASN A 196 21.08 -20.68 -9.59
N ASP A 197 21.06 -21.87 -8.98
CA ASP A 197 19.96 -22.82 -9.16
C ASP A 197 18.70 -22.32 -8.45
N VAL A 198 17.79 -21.71 -9.20
CA VAL A 198 16.52 -21.15 -8.70
C VAL A 198 15.48 -22.22 -8.35
N GLU A 199 15.76 -23.50 -8.63
CA GLU A 199 14.87 -24.61 -8.31
C GLU A 199 15.22 -25.25 -6.95
N GLN A 200 16.32 -24.83 -6.33
CA GLN A 200 16.80 -25.33 -5.03
C GLN A 200 16.78 -24.22 -3.97
N PRO A 201 16.60 -24.57 -2.68
CA PRO A 201 16.77 -23.61 -1.59
C PRO A 201 18.18 -23.02 -1.57
N GLY A 202 18.31 -21.70 -1.52
CA GLY A 202 19.61 -21.03 -1.49
C GLY A 202 19.52 -19.51 -1.53
N ASP A 203 20.68 -18.85 -1.49
CA ASP A 203 20.78 -17.41 -1.74
C ASP A 203 20.70 -17.16 -3.24
N PHE A 204 19.48 -17.01 -3.76
CA PHE A 204 19.25 -16.70 -5.17
C PHE A 204 19.72 -15.29 -5.58
N THR A 205 20.16 -14.46 -4.63
CA THR A 205 20.73 -13.13 -4.91
C THR A 205 22.26 -13.14 -5.04
N LYS A 206 22.90 -14.26 -4.70
CA LYS A 206 24.36 -14.37 -4.72
C LYS A 206 24.89 -14.21 -6.15
N GLY A 207 25.75 -13.21 -6.37
CA GLY A 207 26.38 -13.01 -7.68
C GLY A 207 25.48 -12.37 -8.74
N LEU A 208 24.29 -11.88 -8.37
CA LEU A 208 23.55 -10.92 -9.19
C LEU A 208 24.22 -9.53 -9.04
N VAL A 209 24.39 -8.83 -10.17
CA VAL A 209 24.98 -7.48 -10.24
C VAL A 209 23.88 -6.44 -10.31
#